data_AF-A0A8X6WUC5-F1
#
_entry.id   AF-A0A8X6WUC5-F1
#
_cell.length_a   1.000
_cell.length_b   1.000
_cell.length_c   1.000
_cell.angle_alpha   90.00
_cell.angle_beta   90.00
_cell.angle_gamma   90.00
#
_symmetry.space_group_name_H-M   'P 1'
#
loop_
_entity.id
_entity.type
_entity.pdbx_description
1 polymer ?
#
loop_
_entity_poly.entity_id
_entity_poly.type
_entity_poly.pdbx_seq_one_letter_code
_entity_poly.pdbx_strand_id
1 'polypeptide(L)'
;MMIQKIWLQKIDWDQTLPRQEIETFQRYVGELHQLKDLKIPRCILLKDSVAVQLIGFADVLSQAYGTCLYVKSETANETQMRLLCS
;
A
#
# COMPACT_ATOMS: atom_id res chain seq x y z
N MET A 1 10.07 3.60 -1.88
CA MET A 1 10.82 4.59 -2.68
C MET A 1 11.97 4.01 -3.54
N MET A 2 12.01 2.69 -3.78
CA MET A 2 13.08 2.08 -4.57
C MET A 2 12.85 2.21 -6.08
N ILE A 3 11.68 1.81 -6.56
CA ILE A 3 11.33 1.86 -8.00
C ILE A 3 11.40 3.28 -8.55
N GLN A 4 10.95 4.28 -7.79
CA GLN A 4 11.07 5.69 -8.18
C GLN A 4 12.52 6.16 -8.36
N LYS A 5 13.46 5.68 -7.53
CA LYS A 5 14.89 6.01 -7.67
C LYS A 5 15.45 5.43 -8.96
N ILE A 6 15.09 4.20 -9.30
CA ILE A 6 15.49 3.55 -10.56
C ILE A 6 14.95 4.32 -11.77
N TRP A 7 13.68 4.74 -11.74
CA TRP A 7 13.09 5.53 -12.83
C TRP A 7 13.82 6.86 -13.06
N LEU A 8 14.24 7.54 -11.99
CA LEU A 8 15.01 8.78 -12.10
C LEU A 8 16.40 8.57 -12.69
N GLN A 9 16.97 7.37 -12.59
CA GLN A 9 18.25 7.01 -13.19
C GLN A 9 18.15 6.78 -14.71
N LYS A 10 16.94 6.82 -15.30
CA LYS A 10 16.69 6.61 -16.74
C LYS A 10 17.32 5.32 -17.29
N ILE A 11 17.33 4.28 -16.47
CA ILE A 11 17.82 2.96 -16.86
C ILE A 11 16.73 2.27 -17.70
N ASP A 12 17.12 1.75 -18.86
CA ASP A 12 16.21 0.99 -19.71
C ASP A 12 15.85 -0.37 -19.08
N TRP A 13 14.69 -0.91 -19.46
CA TRP A 13 14.12 -2.11 -18.85
C TRP A 13 14.97 -3.38 -19.06
N ASP A 14 15.84 -3.40 -20.07
CA ASP A 14 16.73 -4.49 -20.44
C ASP A 14 18.15 -4.33 -19.87
N GLN A 15 18.45 -3.18 -19.25
CA GLN A 15 19.76 -2.92 -18.66
C GLN A 15 19.86 -3.47 -17.24
N THR A 16 21.04 -3.99 -16.92
CA THR A 16 21.35 -4.46 -15.57
C THR A 16 21.32 -3.29 -14.59
N LEU A 17 20.50 -3.40 -13.55
CA LEU A 17 20.46 -2.44 -12.45
C LEU A 17 21.83 -2.37 -11.74
N PRO A 18 22.21 -1.21 -11.19
CA PRO A 18 23.44 -1.13 -10.42
C PRO A 18 23.33 -2.04 -9.20
N ARG A 19 24.50 -2.52 -8.74
CA ARG A 19 24.58 -3.58 -7.73
C ARG A 19 23.83 -3.23 -6.45
N GLN A 20 23.87 -1.97 -6.04
CA GLN A 20 23.22 -1.48 -4.83
C GLN A 20 21.70 -1.63 -4.88
N GLU A 21 21.09 -1.35 -6.03
CA GLU A 21 19.67 -1.49 -6.30
C GLU A 21 19.29 -2.97 -6.28
N ILE A 22 20.07 -3.85 -6.91
CA ILE A 22 19.83 -5.31 -6.86
C ILE A 22 19.82 -5.82 -5.42
N GLU A 23 20.84 -5.46 -4.63
CA GLU A 23 20.95 -5.88 -3.23
C GLU A 23 19.79 -5.33 -2.38
N THR A 24 19.35 -4.10 -2.66
CA THR A 24 18.19 -3.49 -1.99
C THR A 24 16.89 -4.21 -2.37
N PHE A 25 16.72 -4.59 -3.64
CA PHE A 25 15.55 -5.35 -4.10
C PHE A 25 15.49 -6.71 -3.42
N GLN A 26 16.60 -7.43 -3.43
CA GLN A 26 16.68 -8.77 -2.86
C GLN A 26 16.41 -8.76 -1.35
N ARG A 27 16.91 -7.74 -0.63
CA ARG A 27 16.57 -7.55 0.78
C ARG A 27 15.08 -7.33 0.97
N TYR A 28 14.48 -6.43 0.20
CA TYR A 28 13.05 -6.14 0.27
C TYR A 28 12.18 -7.39 -0.02
N VAL A 29 12.49 -8.13 -1.08
CA VAL A 29 11.83 -9.40 -1.40
C VAL A 29 12.04 -10.42 -0.29
N GLY A 30 13.26 -10.47 0.25
CA GLY A 30 13.62 -11.30 1.38
C GLY A 30 12.80 -11.00 2.63
N GLU A 31 12.39 -9.76 2.87
CA GLU A 31 11.58 -9.34 4.02
C GLU A 31 10.07 -9.58 3.82
N LEU A 32 9.60 -9.87 2.61
CA LEU A 32 8.15 -10.06 2.34
C LEU A 32 7.51 -11.16 3.19
N HIS A 33 8.27 -12.17 3.60
CA HIS A 33 7.75 -13.22 4.47
C HIS A 33 7.27 -12.68 5.83
N GLN A 34 7.81 -11.57 6.30
CA GLN A 34 7.42 -10.93 7.56
C GLN A 34 5.99 -10.36 7.52
N LEU A 35 5.45 -10.12 6.31
CA LEU A 35 4.05 -9.71 6.16
C LEU A 35 3.07 -10.77 6.66
N LYS A 36 3.48 -12.04 6.78
CA LYS A 36 2.65 -13.09 7.38
C LYS A 36 2.33 -12.81 8.85
N ASP A 37 3.21 -12.09 9.54
CA ASP A 37 3.05 -11.75 10.95
C ASP A 37 2.35 -10.38 11.15
N LEU A 38 2.10 -9.64 10.06
CA LEU A 38 1.38 -8.37 10.11
C LEU A 38 -0.07 -8.60 10.52
N LYS A 39 -0.45 -8.08 11.69
CA LYS A 39 -1.83 -8.13 12.18
C LYS A 39 -2.54 -6.82 11.89
N ILE A 40 -3.55 -6.88 11.03
CA ILE A 40 -4.45 -5.75 10.76
C ILE A 40 -5.62 -5.80 11.74
N PRO A 41 -5.88 -4.74 12.54
CA PRO A 41 -7.03 -4.70 13.43
C PRO A 41 -8.35 -4.84 12.67
N ARG A 42 -9.22 -5.79 13.06
CA ARG A 42 -10.53 -6.00 12.40
C ARG A 42 -11.55 -4.91 12.66
N CYS A 43 -11.48 -4.24 13.81
CA CYS A 43 -12.33 -3.08 14.05
C CYS A 43 -11.75 -1.90 13.29
N ILE A 44 -12.43 -1.44 12.25
CA ILE A 44 -11.95 -0.37 11.36
C ILE A 44 -12.51 1.01 11.71
N LEU A 45 -13.45 1.07 12.66
CA LEU A 45 -14.10 2.29 13.09
C LEU A 45 -13.53 2.76 14.44
N LEU A 46 -13.42 4.07 14.58
CA LEU A 46 -13.27 4.69 15.88
C LEU A 46 -14.53 4.47 16.72
N LYS A 47 -14.34 4.29 18.04
CA LYS A 47 -15.45 4.29 18.99
C LYS A 47 -16.09 5.68 19.01
N ASP A 48 -17.42 5.73 19.11
CA ASP A 48 -18.20 6.98 19.16
C ASP A 48 -18.03 7.83 17.88
N SER A 49 -17.78 7.18 16.73
CA SER A 49 -17.70 7.85 15.44
C SER A 49 -19.00 8.58 15.11
N VAL A 50 -18.91 9.87 14.87
CA VAL A 50 -20.04 10.74 14.47
C VAL A 50 -20.25 10.74 12.95
N ALA A 51 -19.21 10.42 12.18
CA ALA A 51 -19.29 10.27 10.74
C ALA A 51 -18.41 9.12 10.24
N VAL A 52 -18.89 8.44 9.21
CA VAL A 52 -18.19 7.34 8.54
C VAL A 52 -18.33 7.51 7.02
N GLN A 53 -17.21 7.41 6.30
CA GLN A 53 -17.16 7.48 4.84
C GLN A 53 -16.46 6.23 4.28
N LEU A 54 -17.03 5.66 3.22
CA LEU A 54 -16.41 4.60 2.45
C LEU A 54 -15.80 5.21 1.17
N ILE A 55 -14.51 4.98 0.94
CA ILE A 55 -13.75 5.54 -0.17
C ILE A 55 -13.19 4.38 -0.98
N GLY A 56 -13.63 4.24 -2.22
CA GLY A 56 -13.12 3.23 -3.14
C GLY A 56 -12.16 3.83 -4.16
N PHE A 57 -11.02 3.16 -4.35
CA PHE A 57 -10.09 3.40 -5.45
C PHE A 57 -10.08 2.14 -6.32
N ALA A 58 -10.32 2.29 -7.61
CA ALA A 58 -10.31 1.17 -8.54
C ALA A 58 -9.44 1.53 -9.75
N ASP A 59 -8.49 0.65 -10.05
CA ASP A 59 -7.74 0.69 -11.30
C ASP A 59 -8.34 -0.36 -12.23
N VAL A 60 -9.04 0.11 -13.26
CA VAL A 60 -9.61 -0.75 -14.29
C VAL A 60 -8.63 -0.84 -15.43
N LEU A 61 -7.70 -1.80 -15.35
CA LEU A 61 -7.03 -2.33 -16.54
C LEU A 61 -7.89 -3.49 -17.03
N SER A 62 -8.10 -3.60 -18.34
CA SER A 62 -9.01 -4.58 -18.97
C SER A 62 -8.71 -6.05 -18.62
N GLN A 63 -7.56 -6.34 -18.02
CA GLN A 63 -7.12 -7.68 -17.62
C GLN A 63 -6.78 -7.81 -16.12
N ALA A 64 -6.88 -6.72 -15.33
CA ALA A 64 -6.63 -6.75 -13.90
C ALA A 64 -7.53 -5.75 -13.19
N TYR A 65 -8.50 -6.26 -12.42
CA TYR A 65 -9.37 -5.45 -11.58
C TYR A 65 -8.72 -5.33 -10.19
N GLY A 66 -8.01 -4.23 -9.96
CA GLY A 66 -7.56 -3.85 -8.62
C GLY A 66 -8.58 -2.90 -8.00
N THR A 67 -9.08 -3.19 -6.79
CA THR A 67 -9.94 -2.24 -6.07
C THR A 67 -9.61 -2.24 -4.60
N CYS A 68 -9.26 -1.08 -4.07
CA CYS A 68 -9.00 -0.86 -2.66
C CYS A 68 -10.15 -0.04 -2.06
N LEU A 69 -10.75 -0.54 -0.99
CA LEU A 69 -11.73 0.19 -0.19
C LEU A 69 -11.08 0.67 1.11
N TYR A 70 -11.28 1.93 1.44
CA TYR A 70 -10.88 2.53 2.70
C TYR A 70 -12.12 3.00 3.46
N VAL A 71 -12.07 2.90 4.78
CA VAL A 71 -13.06 3.50 5.67
C VAL A 71 -12.41 4.64 6.42
N LYS A 72 -13.03 5.81 6.35
CA LYS A 72 -12.68 6.97 7.14
C LYS A 72 -13.73 7.13 8.23
N SER A 73 -13.31 7.06 9.48
CA SER A 73 -14.17 7.31 10.64
C SER A 73 -13.72 8.58 11.37
N GLU A 74 -14.68 9.39 11.77
CA GLU A 74 -14.45 10.66 12.46
C GLU A 74 -15.19 10.67 13.79
N THR A 75 -14.53 11.17 14.83
CA THR A 75 -15.10 11.54 16.12
C THR A 75 -14.94 13.06 16.29
N ALA A 76 -15.40 13.62 17.42
CA ALA A 76 -15.19 15.04 17.71
C ALA A 76 -13.70 15.46 17.76
N ASN A 77 -12.79 14.53 18.07
CA ASN A 77 -11.38 14.83 18.35
C ASN A 77 -10.40 14.08 17.43
N GLU A 78 -10.83 13.01 16.75
CA GLU A 78 -9.96 12.12 16.00
C GLU A 78 -10.58 11.76 14.64
N THR A 79 -9.74 11.73 13.61
CA THR A 79 -10.07 11.18 12.29
C THR A 79 -9.10 10.06 11.97
N GLN A 80 -9.62 8.92 11.52
CA GLN A 80 -8.83 7.75 11.18
C GLN A 80 -9.27 7.17 9.84
N MET A 81 -8.29 6.79 9.01
CA MET A 81 -8.51 6.06 7.77
C MET A 81 -7.88 4.68 7.86
N ARG A 82 -8.63 3.63 7.55
CA ARG A 82 -8.15 2.24 7.52
C ARG A 82 -8.55 1.56 6.22
N LEU A 83 -7.68 0.68 5.72
CA LEU A 83 -8.00 -0.19 4.59
C LEU A 83 -9.04 -1.23 5.04
N LEU A 84 -10.12 -1.36 4.27
CA LEU A 84 -11.17 -2.35 4.46
C LEU A 84 -10.85 -3.63 3.68
N CYS A 85 -10.54 -3.51 2.39
CA CYS A 85 -10.11 -4.62 1.52
C CYS A 85 -9.37 -4.08 0.28
N SER A 86 -8.53 -4.92 -0.34
CA SER A 86 -7.73 -4.64 -1.53
C SER A 86 -7.47 -5.91 -2.33
#